data_AF-A0A9D7F1M9-F1
#
_entry.id   AF-A0A9D7F1M9-F1
#
_cell.length_a   1.000
_cell.length_b   1.000
_cell.length_c   1.000
_cell.angle_alpha   90.00
_cell.angle_beta   90.00
_cell.angle_gamma   90.00
#
_symmetry.space_group_name_H-M   'P 1'
#
loop_
_entity.id
_entity.type
_entity.pdbx_description
1 polymer ?
#
loop_
_entity_poly.entity_id
_entity_poly.type
_entity_poly.pdbx_seq_one_letter_code
_entity_poly.pdbx_strand_id
1 'polypeptide(L)'
;MKLTAVILLTACLQVAATGNAQKVSLDMQNVSLEKVFKEIKKQTGFYFLYNNGELRKVGKVSVHVNNATIDEAISQSLFSTGFTFRIVDKTIVLNPKEPEVLLNDEIPVPPPAIDIRGRVVNEKGEPVEGVTVTVKGTRIATATNANGEFVLSGVNKSAKLVFSGVNVETTEISVDNRTDLNVSLKTKISEMSEVAVVVNTGFQTISKERATGAFSVIEKDQLEKPTTNIAQRLIGTTAGVQGKLDVDGNPIFAIRGQSSLYAQQQPLIVVDGFPVQGDFTSINPNDVETVTILKDAAAASIWGARSANGVIVITTKSAKKAP
;
A
#
# COMPACT_ATOMS: atom_id res chain seq x y z
N MET A 1 -32.48 12.11 54.85
CA MET A 1 -31.26 11.86 54.03
C MET A 1 -31.55 11.57 52.55
N LYS A 2 -32.68 10.92 52.18
CA LYS A 2 -32.99 10.68 50.76
C LYS A 2 -33.47 11.92 49.99
N LEU A 3 -34.25 12.80 50.64
CA LEU A 3 -34.80 14.01 49.99
C LEU A 3 -33.72 15.06 49.68
N THR A 4 -32.74 15.22 50.57
CA THR A 4 -31.62 16.16 50.40
C THR A 4 -30.76 15.81 49.19
N ALA A 5 -30.56 14.52 48.92
CA ALA A 5 -29.83 14.06 47.74
C ALA A 5 -30.56 14.38 46.43
N VAL A 6 -31.89 14.23 46.40
CA VAL A 6 -32.70 14.56 45.22
C VAL A 6 -32.67 16.06 44.94
N ILE A 7 -32.83 16.90 45.97
CA ILE A 7 -32.79 18.36 45.83
C ILE A 7 -31.42 18.82 45.33
N LEU A 8 -30.33 18.26 45.88
CA LEU A 8 -28.96 18.59 45.46
C LEU A 8 -28.71 18.18 44.00
N LEU A 9 -29.21 17.01 43.59
CA LEU A 9 -29.08 16.52 42.22
C LEU A 9 -29.83 17.43 41.23
N THR A 10 -31.08 17.82 41.53
CA THR A 10 -31.83 18.77 40.69
C THR A 10 -31.18 20.14 40.59
N ALA A 11 -30.53 20.62 41.65
CA ALA A 11 -29.79 21.88 41.61
C ALA A 11 -28.53 21.79 40.72
N CYS A 12 -27.84 20.65 40.71
CA CYS A 12 -26.68 20.43 39.83
C CYS A 12 -27.05 20.23 38.35
N LEU A 13 -28.29 19.85 38.03
CA LEU A 13 -28.78 19.64 36.67
C LEU A 13 -29.23 20.93 35.94
N GLN A 14 -29.19 22.10 36.59
CA GLN A 14 -29.55 23.38 35.97
C GLN A 14 -28.39 24.07 35.23
N VAL A 15 -27.27 23.38 34.99
CA VAL A 15 -26.17 23.92 34.16
C VAL A 15 -26.60 23.90 32.68
N ALA A 16 -27.27 24.96 32.26
CA ALA A 16 -27.42 25.30 30.85
C ALA A 16 -26.12 26.00 30.39
N ALA A 17 -25.28 25.28 29.66
CA ALA A 17 -24.14 25.88 28.99
C ALA A 17 -24.63 26.68 27.77
N THR A 18 -25.03 27.94 27.96
CA THR A 18 -25.08 28.89 26.85
C THR A 18 -23.64 29.22 26.48
N GLY A 19 -23.09 28.49 25.51
CA GLY A 19 -21.78 28.81 24.95
C GLY A 19 -21.81 30.27 24.46
N ASN A 20 -20.93 31.11 25.00
CA ASN A 20 -20.70 32.47 24.50
C ASN A 20 -20.03 32.40 23.11
N ALA A 21 -20.78 31.95 22.10
CA ALA A 21 -20.42 32.19 20.71
C ALA A 21 -20.57 33.69 20.47
N GLN A 22 -19.49 34.37 20.09
CA GLN A 22 -19.55 35.78 19.71
C GLN A 22 -20.58 35.95 18.60
N LYS A 23 -21.60 36.76 18.88
CA LYS A 23 -22.71 37.00 17.97
C LYS A 23 -22.38 38.17 17.06
N VAL A 24 -22.76 38.04 15.80
CA VAL A 24 -22.49 39.01 14.74
C VAL A 24 -23.81 39.48 14.14
N SER A 25 -23.96 40.79 14.04
CA SER A 25 -25.08 41.43 13.34
C SER A 25 -24.53 42.37 12.28
N LEU A 26 -24.92 42.17 11.02
CA LEU A 26 -24.50 42.96 9.87
C LEU A 26 -25.72 43.26 9.01
N ASP A 27 -25.87 44.52 8.64
CA ASP A 27 -26.81 44.94 7.61
C ASP A 27 -26.05 45.84 6.63
N MET A 28 -25.57 45.24 5.55
CA MET A 28 -24.72 45.91 4.58
C MET A 28 -25.15 45.52 3.18
N GLN A 29 -25.39 46.50 2.31
CA GLN A 29 -25.78 46.28 0.92
C GLN A 29 -24.73 46.83 -0.03
N ASN A 30 -24.38 46.05 -1.05
CA ASN A 30 -23.49 46.46 -2.14
C ASN A 30 -22.13 47.03 -1.67
N VAL A 31 -21.46 46.30 -0.77
CA VAL A 31 -20.17 46.67 -0.17
C VAL A 31 -19.05 45.69 -0.60
N SER A 32 -17.79 46.10 -0.48
CA SER A 32 -16.67 45.19 -0.70
C SER A 32 -16.55 44.17 0.44
N LEU A 33 -16.09 42.95 0.13
CA LEU A 33 -15.80 41.93 1.13
C LEU A 33 -14.83 42.40 2.22
N GLU A 34 -13.82 43.20 1.84
CA GLU A 34 -12.89 43.81 2.80
C GLU A 34 -13.62 44.65 3.87
N LYS A 35 -14.67 45.38 3.48
CA LYS A 35 -15.46 46.19 4.41
C LYS A 35 -16.29 45.31 5.34
N VAL A 36 -16.86 44.21 4.81
CA VAL A 36 -17.59 43.22 5.61
C VAL A 36 -16.68 42.56 6.64
N PHE A 37 -15.50 42.08 6.21
CA PHE A 37 -14.52 41.45 7.11
C PHE A 37 -14.01 42.41 8.17
N LYS A 38 -13.86 43.70 7.84
CA LYS A 38 -13.50 44.74 8.81
C LYS A 38 -14.57 44.89 9.90
N GLU A 39 -15.86 44.85 9.54
CA GLU A 39 -16.93 44.95 10.52
C GLU A 39 -17.06 43.68 11.37
N ILE A 40 -16.92 42.50 10.77
CA ILE A 40 -16.86 41.22 11.51
C ILE A 40 -15.69 41.22 12.50
N LYS A 41 -14.50 41.65 12.04
CA LYS A 41 -13.32 41.78 12.90
C LYS A 41 -13.56 42.74 14.06
N LYS A 42 -14.30 43.83 13.85
CA LYS A 42 -14.62 44.81 14.90
C LYS A 42 -15.53 44.22 15.98
N GLN A 43 -16.50 43.37 15.60
CA GLN A 43 -17.44 42.73 16.54
C GLN A 43 -16.84 41.52 17.25
N THR A 44 -15.96 40.76 16.58
CA THR A 44 -15.49 39.43 17.06
C THR A 44 -14.01 39.42 17.45
N GLY A 45 -13.21 40.30 16.86
CA GLY A 45 -11.75 40.29 16.99
C GLY A 45 -11.03 39.26 16.12
N PHE A 46 -11.72 38.55 15.22
CA PHE A 46 -11.08 37.60 14.30
C PHE A 46 -10.26 38.32 13.21
N TYR A 47 -9.14 37.72 12.85
CA TYR A 47 -8.32 38.17 11.73
C TYR A 47 -8.73 37.42 10.46
N PHE A 48 -8.53 38.05 9.31
CA PHE A 48 -8.82 37.47 8.01
C PHE A 48 -7.52 37.40 7.20
N LEU A 49 -7.23 36.22 6.66
CA LEU A 49 -6.11 35.98 5.76
C LEU A 49 -6.66 35.57 4.40
N TYR A 50 -6.26 36.30 3.36
CA TYR A 50 -6.76 36.11 1.99
C TYR A 50 -5.75 36.64 0.97
N ASN A 51 -5.87 36.18 -0.27
CA ASN A 51 -5.11 36.74 -1.38
C ASN A 51 -5.79 38.02 -1.91
N ASN A 52 -5.13 39.17 -1.74
CA ASN A 52 -5.64 40.48 -2.21
C ASN A 52 -5.96 40.51 -3.71
N GLY A 53 -5.16 39.83 -4.54
CA GLY A 53 -5.35 39.81 -5.99
C GLY A 53 -6.61 39.06 -6.41
N GLU A 54 -7.01 38.05 -5.65
CA GLU A 54 -8.21 37.26 -5.93
C GLU A 54 -9.46 37.85 -5.29
N LEU A 55 -9.35 38.41 -4.09
CA LEU A 55 -10.48 39.06 -3.41
C LEU A 55 -10.99 40.28 -4.20
N ARG A 56 -10.10 41.00 -4.88
CA ARG A 56 -10.46 42.15 -5.74
C ARG A 56 -11.23 41.76 -7.01
N LYS A 57 -11.15 40.49 -7.44
CA LYS A 57 -11.95 39.98 -8.57
C LYS A 57 -13.40 39.74 -8.15
N VAL A 58 -13.67 39.62 -6.86
CA VAL A 58 -15.03 39.54 -6.32
C VAL A 58 -15.66 40.92 -6.45
N GLY A 59 -16.87 40.95 -6.98
CA GLY A 59 -17.70 42.15 -6.99
C GLY A 59 -18.13 42.57 -5.58
N LYS A 60 -19.15 43.42 -5.54
CA LYS A 60 -19.76 43.84 -4.28
C LYS A 60 -20.72 42.77 -3.76
N VAL A 61 -20.85 42.68 -2.44
CA VAL A 61 -21.72 41.74 -1.74
C VAL A 61 -22.74 42.47 -0.87
N SER A 62 -23.83 41.80 -0.58
CA SER A 62 -24.85 42.25 0.37
C SER A 62 -25.02 41.16 1.44
N VAL A 63 -24.96 41.56 2.70
CA VAL A 63 -25.00 40.66 3.86
C VAL A 63 -26.01 41.20 4.85
N HIS A 64 -26.95 40.33 5.24
CA HIS A 64 -27.98 40.66 6.22
C HIS A 64 -28.09 39.51 7.23
N VAL A 65 -27.46 39.70 8.39
CA VAL A 65 -27.49 38.75 9.51
C VAL A 65 -27.83 39.48 10.80
N ASN A 66 -28.65 38.85 11.63
CA ASN A 66 -28.98 39.33 12.95
C ASN A 66 -28.67 38.25 13.98
N ASN A 67 -27.79 38.56 14.94
CA ASN A 67 -27.44 37.68 16.06
C ASN A 67 -26.93 36.30 15.61
N ALA A 68 -26.21 36.29 14.49
CA ALA A 68 -25.66 35.08 13.87
C ALA A 68 -24.33 34.68 14.52
N THR A 69 -23.96 33.41 14.40
CA THR A 69 -22.60 32.95 14.72
C THR A 69 -21.61 33.47 13.67
N ILE A 70 -20.32 33.40 14.01
CA ILE A 70 -19.24 33.81 13.10
C ILE A 70 -19.27 32.98 11.82
N ASP A 71 -19.44 31.67 11.93
CA ASP A 71 -19.54 30.76 10.78
C ASP A 71 -20.71 31.14 9.87
N GLU A 72 -21.89 31.41 10.42
CA GLU A 72 -23.07 31.85 9.66
C GLU A 72 -22.82 33.20 8.95
N ALA A 73 -22.26 34.18 9.68
CA ALA A 73 -21.98 35.50 9.13
C ALA A 73 -20.97 35.44 7.97
N ILE A 74 -19.91 34.64 8.09
CA ILE A 74 -18.91 34.47 7.02
C ILE A 74 -19.51 33.68 5.86
N SER A 75 -20.25 32.59 6.14
CA SER A 75 -20.89 31.78 5.10
C SER A 75 -21.83 32.61 4.23
N GLN A 76 -22.65 33.47 4.84
CA GLN A 76 -23.52 34.36 4.08
C GLN A 76 -22.75 35.45 3.33
N SER A 77 -21.65 35.94 3.91
CA SER A 77 -20.78 36.92 3.25
C SER A 77 -20.09 36.36 2.00
N LEU A 78 -19.77 35.06 2.00
CA LEU A 78 -19.03 34.38 0.93
C LEU A 78 -19.93 33.61 -0.06
N PHE A 79 -21.24 33.55 0.18
CA PHE A 79 -22.17 32.70 -0.56
C PHE A 79 -22.09 32.86 -2.09
N SER A 80 -21.90 34.11 -2.57
CA SER A 80 -21.84 34.42 -4.00
C SER A 80 -20.42 34.69 -4.51
N THR A 81 -19.38 34.40 -3.72
CA THR A 81 -18.05 34.97 -3.97
C THR A 81 -17.02 33.97 -4.47
N GLY A 82 -17.39 32.71 -4.70
CA GLY A 82 -16.45 31.69 -5.20
C GLY A 82 -15.28 31.44 -4.24
N PHE A 83 -15.46 31.75 -2.94
CA PHE A 83 -14.49 31.51 -1.87
C PHE A 83 -15.09 30.56 -0.85
N THR A 84 -14.25 29.72 -0.26
CA THR A 84 -14.52 28.97 0.97
C THR A 84 -13.63 29.51 2.10
N PHE A 85 -13.94 29.15 3.34
CA PHE A 85 -13.15 29.57 4.49
C PHE A 85 -12.84 28.40 5.43
N ARG A 86 -11.75 28.54 6.19
CA ARG A 86 -11.44 27.71 7.34
C ARG A 86 -11.05 28.60 8.51
N ILE A 87 -11.58 28.28 9.69
CA ILE A 87 -11.18 28.94 10.93
C ILE A 87 -10.00 28.17 11.52
N VAL A 88 -8.88 28.86 11.76
CA VAL A 88 -7.71 28.35 12.45
C VAL A 88 -7.43 29.29 13.62
N ASP A 89 -7.73 28.83 14.83
CA ASP A 89 -7.72 29.61 16.07
C ASP A 89 -8.55 30.91 15.95
N LYS A 90 -7.88 32.06 15.86
CA LYS A 90 -8.49 33.40 15.74
C LYS A 90 -8.32 34.01 14.34
N THR A 91 -7.93 33.21 13.36
CA THR A 91 -7.71 33.62 11.98
C THR A 91 -8.61 32.84 11.03
N ILE A 92 -9.35 33.56 10.19
CA ILE A 92 -10.19 33.02 9.13
C ILE A 92 -9.37 33.06 7.84
N VAL A 93 -9.08 31.90 7.28
CA VAL A 93 -8.32 31.76 6.03
C VAL A 93 -9.31 31.54 4.89
N LEU A 94 -9.27 32.41 3.87
CA LEU A 94 -10.09 32.29 2.67
C LEU A 94 -9.30 31.60 1.56
N ASN A 95 -9.92 30.59 0.96
CA ASN A 95 -9.39 29.89 -0.19
C ASN A 95 -10.39 30.01 -1.35
N PRO A 96 -9.95 30.10 -2.61
CA PRO A 96 -10.84 29.93 -3.74
C PRO A 96 -11.62 28.63 -3.57
N LYS A 97 -12.93 28.69 -3.80
CA LYS A 97 -13.76 27.50 -3.93
C LYS A 97 -13.19 26.75 -5.12
N GLU A 98 -12.75 25.52 -4.91
CA GLU A 98 -12.49 24.63 -6.05
C GLU A 98 -13.73 24.68 -6.94
N PRO A 99 -13.56 24.81 -8.27
CA PRO A 99 -14.71 24.86 -9.16
C PRO A 99 -15.56 23.63 -8.87
N GLU A 100 -16.71 23.86 -8.24
CA GLU A 100 -17.80 22.92 -8.32
C GLU A 100 -18.01 22.75 -9.81
N VAL A 101 -17.66 21.57 -10.31
CA VAL A 101 -18.08 21.16 -11.65
C VAL A 101 -19.57 21.45 -11.67
N LEU A 102 -19.96 22.46 -12.43
CA LEU A 102 -21.36 22.74 -12.71
C LEU A 102 -21.85 21.52 -13.48
N LEU A 103 -22.23 20.49 -12.74
CA LEU A 103 -23.21 19.53 -13.21
C LEU A 103 -24.43 20.41 -13.45
N ASN A 104 -24.76 20.61 -14.72
CA ASN A 104 -26.07 21.09 -15.11
C ASN A 104 -27.07 20.06 -14.59
N ASP A 105 -27.46 20.21 -13.33
CA ASP A 105 -28.46 19.40 -12.72
C ASP A 105 -29.83 19.96 -13.13
N GLU A 106 -30.34 19.47 -14.28
CA GLU A 106 -31.54 18.65 -14.11
C GLU A 106 -31.16 17.69 -13.00
N ILE A 107 -31.65 17.92 -11.77
CA ILE A 107 -31.33 17.06 -10.61
C ILE A 107 -31.34 15.63 -11.15
N PRO A 108 -30.18 14.95 -11.28
CA PRO A 108 -30.20 13.55 -11.60
C PRO A 108 -30.73 13.02 -10.29
N VAL A 109 -32.05 12.85 -10.22
CA VAL A 109 -32.67 11.91 -9.31
C VAL A 109 -31.75 10.72 -9.45
N PRO A 110 -30.94 10.37 -8.42
CA PRO A 110 -30.00 9.27 -8.55
C PRO A 110 -30.84 8.13 -9.10
N PRO A 111 -30.52 7.62 -10.30
CA PRO A 111 -31.39 6.69 -10.98
C PRO A 111 -31.75 5.62 -9.97
N PRO A 112 -33.06 5.31 -9.81
CA PRO A 112 -33.56 4.56 -8.67
C PRO A 112 -32.65 3.36 -8.46
N ALA A 113 -32.10 3.27 -7.25
CA ALA A 113 -31.07 2.30 -6.96
C ALA A 113 -31.64 0.91 -7.25
N ILE A 114 -31.01 0.19 -8.17
CA ILE A 114 -31.48 -1.12 -8.58
C ILE A 114 -30.73 -2.19 -7.79
N ASP A 115 -31.45 -3.28 -7.51
CA ASP A 115 -30.83 -4.52 -7.07
C ASP A 115 -30.33 -5.27 -8.28
N ILE A 116 -29.03 -5.52 -8.32
CA ILE A 116 -28.39 -6.31 -9.37
C ILE A 116 -28.23 -7.73 -8.85
N ARG A 117 -28.75 -8.68 -9.60
CA ARG A 117 -28.53 -10.10 -9.42
C ARG A 117 -27.63 -10.58 -10.54
N GLY A 118 -26.83 -11.59 -10.26
CA GLY A 118 -25.99 -12.13 -11.32
C GLY A 118 -25.34 -13.44 -10.93
N ARG A 119 -24.77 -14.08 -11.95
CA ARG A 119 -24.04 -15.32 -11.81
C ARG A 119 -22.67 -15.20 -12.46
N VAL A 120 -21.65 -15.57 -11.72
CA VAL A 120 -20.27 -15.58 -12.14
C VAL A 120 -19.85 -17.01 -12.46
N VAL A 121 -19.34 -17.21 -13.67
CA VAL A 121 -18.83 -18.48 -14.16
C VAL A 121 -17.39 -18.32 -14.67
N ASN A 122 -16.67 -19.43 -14.77
CA ASN A 122 -15.38 -19.47 -15.44
C ASN A 122 -15.55 -19.72 -16.96
N GLU A 123 -14.45 -19.72 -17.71
CA GLU A 123 -14.43 -20.01 -19.15
C GLU A 123 -14.99 -21.40 -19.53
N LYS A 124 -15.10 -22.33 -18.56
CA LYS A 124 -15.69 -23.66 -18.74
C LYS A 124 -17.19 -23.70 -18.39
N GLY A 125 -17.77 -22.59 -17.95
CA GLY A 125 -19.18 -22.48 -17.53
C GLY A 125 -19.44 -22.94 -16.09
N GLU A 126 -18.41 -23.29 -15.33
CA GLU A 126 -18.53 -23.71 -13.93
C GLU A 126 -18.70 -22.48 -13.03
N PRO A 127 -19.54 -22.55 -11.97
CA PRO A 127 -19.73 -21.45 -11.02
C PRO A 127 -18.44 -21.11 -10.28
N VAL A 128 -18.19 -19.83 -10.04
CA VAL A 128 -17.03 -19.36 -9.26
C VAL A 128 -17.48 -18.75 -7.94
N GLU A 129 -17.17 -19.44 -6.85
CA GLU A 129 -17.41 -18.98 -5.48
C GLU A 129 -16.32 -18.00 -4.99
N GLY A 130 -16.71 -17.07 -4.10
CA GLY A 130 -15.76 -16.21 -3.39
C GLY A 130 -15.19 -15.05 -4.22
N VAL A 131 -15.80 -14.74 -5.37
CA VAL A 131 -15.45 -13.54 -6.15
C VAL A 131 -16.08 -12.32 -5.48
N THR A 132 -15.26 -11.32 -5.20
CA THR A 132 -15.72 -10.03 -4.69
C THR A 132 -16.23 -9.18 -5.83
N VAL A 133 -17.47 -8.72 -5.74
CA VAL A 133 -18.10 -7.82 -6.70
C VAL A 133 -18.26 -6.46 -6.02
N THR A 134 -17.64 -5.42 -6.57
CA THR A 134 -17.65 -4.06 -5.98
C THR A 134 -18.11 -3.02 -6.99
N VAL A 135 -18.94 -2.06 -6.58
CA VAL A 135 -19.28 -0.90 -7.41
C VAL A 135 -18.09 0.08 -7.40
N LYS A 136 -17.49 0.32 -8.57
CA LYS A 136 -16.30 1.15 -8.73
C LYS A 136 -16.49 2.55 -8.11
N GLY A 137 -15.56 2.93 -7.24
CA GLY A 137 -15.59 4.23 -6.55
C GLY A 137 -16.48 4.29 -5.30
N THR A 138 -17.09 3.17 -4.89
CA THR A 138 -17.92 3.10 -3.68
C THR A 138 -17.46 1.98 -2.75
N ARG A 139 -18.08 1.91 -1.56
CA ARG A 139 -17.89 0.81 -0.60
C ARG A 139 -18.93 -0.31 -0.74
N ILE A 140 -19.81 -0.23 -1.73
CA ILE A 140 -20.85 -1.24 -1.96
C ILE A 140 -20.18 -2.45 -2.61
N ALA A 141 -20.13 -3.56 -1.86
CA ALA A 141 -19.55 -4.80 -2.31
C ALA A 141 -20.35 -6.01 -1.80
N THR A 142 -20.24 -7.12 -2.51
CA THR A 142 -20.78 -8.43 -2.13
C THR A 142 -19.84 -9.53 -2.61
N ALA A 143 -20.07 -10.77 -2.20
CA ALA A 143 -19.31 -11.93 -2.66
C ALA A 143 -20.23 -12.96 -3.34
N THR A 144 -19.69 -13.70 -4.30
CA THR A 144 -20.42 -14.81 -4.94
C THR A 144 -20.53 -16.02 -4.00
N ASN A 145 -21.69 -16.67 -3.99
CA ASN A 145 -21.94 -17.90 -3.24
C ASN A 145 -21.39 -19.15 -3.97
N ALA A 146 -21.60 -20.35 -3.38
CA ALA A 146 -21.18 -21.63 -3.96
C ALA A 146 -21.76 -21.93 -5.37
N ASN A 147 -22.90 -21.32 -5.72
CA ASN A 147 -23.52 -21.44 -7.04
C ASN A 147 -23.04 -20.36 -8.03
N GLY A 148 -22.07 -19.52 -7.61
CA GLY A 148 -21.55 -18.38 -8.36
C GLY A 148 -22.49 -17.16 -8.36
N GLU A 149 -23.57 -17.18 -7.58
CA GLU A 149 -24.58 -16.12 -7.60
C GLU A 149 -24.22 -14.99 -6.64
N PHE A 150 -24.57 -13.76 -7.01
CA PHE A 150 -24.42 -12.58 -6.17
C PHE A 150 -25.66 -11.68 -6.24
N VAL A 151 -25.89 -10.93 -5.16
CA VAL A 151 -26.91 -9.88 -5.10
C VAL A 151 -26.25 -8.61 -4.56
N LEU A 152 -26.42 -7.52 -5.30
CA LEU A 152 -25.81 -6.23 -5.03
C LEU A 152 -26.90 -5.16 -5.03
N SER A 153 -27.24 -4.69 -3.84
CA SER A 153 -28.30 -3.69 -3.65
C SER A 153 -27.75 -2.27 -3.71
N GLY A 154 -28.60 -1.34 -4.14
CA GLY A 154 -28.27 0.09 -4.09
C GLY A 154 -27.36 0.55 -5.24
N VAL A 155 -27.39 -0.11 -6.40
CA VAL A 155 -26.47 0.18 -7.51
C VAL A 155 -27.08 1.18 -8.49
N ASN A 156 -26.27 2.16 -8.91
CA ASN A 156 -26.64 3.10 -9.97
C ASN A 156 -26.67 2.39 -11.34
N LYS A 157 -27.67 2.68 -12.18
CA LYS A 157 -27.84 2.11 -13.52
C LYS A 157 -26.64 2.29 -14.47
N SER A 158 -25.82 3.33 -14.27
CA SER A 158 -24.60 3.60 -15.04
C SER A 158 -23.31 3.18 -14.33
N ALA A 159 -23.42 2.47 -13.21
CA ALA A 159 -22.25 2.03 -12.46
C ALA A 159 -21.42 0.97 -13.22
N LYS A 160 -20.13 0.93 -12.88
CA LYS A 160 -19.24 -0.17 -13.26
C LYS A 160 -19.01 -1.08 -12.07
N LEU A 161 -19.17 -2.37 -12.28
CA LEU A 161 -18.84 -3.41 -11.32
C LEU A 161 -17.42 -3.91 -11.58
N VAL A 162 -16.66 -4.06 -10.50
CA VAL A 162 -15.32 -4.65 -10.51
C VAL A 162 -15.43 -6.02 -9.87
N PHE A 163 -15.02 -7.05 -10.61
CA PHE A 163 -14.96 -8.42 -10.14
C PHE A 163 -13.51 -8.75 -9.83
N SER A 164 -13.22 -9.15 -8.59
CA SER A 164 -11.86 -9.50 -8.17
C SER A 164 -11.87 -10.71 -7.23
N GLY A 165 -10.78 -11.48 -7.25
CA GLY A 165 -10.64 -12.65 -6.40
C GLY A 165 -9.25 -13.25 -6.52
N VAL A 166 -8.95 -14.22 -5.65
CA VAL A 166 -7.61 -14.85 -5.56
C VAL A 166 -7.25 -15.61 -6.84
N ASN A 167 -8.24 -16.27 -7.45
CA ASN A 167 -8.06 -17.18 -8.59
C ASN A 167 -8.65 -16.65 -9.90
N VAL A 168 -8.99 -15.35 -9.98
CA VAL A 168 -9.64 -14.75 -11.17
C VAL A 168 -8.96 -13.45 -11.56
N GLU A 169 -8.95 -13.15 -12.86
CA GLU A 169 -8.47 -11.87 -13.36
C GLU A 169 -9.45 -10.75 -13.02
N THR A 170 -8.94 -9.63 -12.51
CA THR A 170 -9.77 -8.46 -12.19
C THR A 170 -10.39 -7.92 -13.47
N THR A 171 -11.73 -7.93 -13.53
CA THR A 171 -12.48 -7.50 -14.71
C THR A 171 -13.49 -6.41 -14.34
N GLU A 172 -13.61 -5.38 -15.18
CA GLU A 172 -14.61 -4.32 -15.03
C GLU A 172 -15.75 -4.51 -16.03
N ILE A 173 -17.00 -4.47 -15.55
CA ILE A 173 -18.20 -4.63 -16.37
C ILE A 173 -19.20 -3.53 -16.04
N SER A 174 -19.69 -2.82 -17.06
CA SER A 174 -20.75 -1.84 -16.90
C SER A 174 -22.11 -2.51 -16.70
N VAL A 175 -22.93 -1.97 -15.79
CA VAL A 175 -24.28 -2.49 -15.51
C VAL A 175 -25.21 -2.25 -16.69
N ASP A 176 -25.11 -1.08 -17.34
CA ASP A 176 -25.88 -0.68 -18.54
C ASP A 176 -27.40 -0.89 -18.37
N ASN A 177 -27.94 -0.51 -17.20
CA ASN A 177 -29.37 -0.65 -16.85
C ASN A 177 -29.90 -2.11 -16.84
N ARG A 178 -29.02 -3.11 -16.67
CA ARG A 178 -29.40 -4.52 -16.49
C ARG A 178 -29.53 -4.87 -15.01
N THR A 179 -30.59 -5.58 -14.66
CA THR A 179 -30.80 -6.15 -13.32
C THR A 179 -30.17 -7.52 -13.16
N ASP A 180 -29.98 -8.25 -14.27
CA ASP A 180 -29.44 -9.61 -14.31
C ASP A 180 -28.14 -9.63 -15.12
N LEU A 181 -27.05 -10.05 -14.51
CA LEU A 181 -25.72 -10.11 -15.12
C LEU A 181 -25.14 -11.52 -15.07
N ASN A 182 -24.90 -12.10 -16.26
CA ASN A 182 -24.07 -13.30 -16.39
C ASN A 182 -22.65 -12.87 -16.76
N VAL A 183 -21.70 -13.23 -15.91
CA VAL A 183 -20.32 -12.78 -16.00
C VAL A 183 -19.41 -13.99 -16.12
N SER A 184 -18.63 -14.05 -17.21
CA SER A 184 -17.59 -15.06 -17.38
C SER A 184 -16.23 -14.45 -17.04
N LEU A 185 -15.57 -14.97 -16.02
CA LEU A 185 -14.24 -14.53 -15.61
C LEU A 185 -13.17 -15.50 -16.10
N LYS A 186 -12.03 -14.94 -16.47
CA LYS A 186 -10.84 -15.73 -16.74
C LYS A 186 -10.22 -16.16 -15.43
N THR A 187 -9.92 -17.45 -15.33
CA THR A 187 -9.18 -17.96 -14.17
C THR A 187 -7.76 -17.43 -14.28
N LYS A 188 -7.32 -16.73 -13.25
CA LYS A 188 -5.92 -16.33 -13.17
C LYS A 188 -5.13 -17.58 -12.84
N ILE A 189 -4.40 -18.10 -13.83
CA ILE A 189 -3.32 -19.05 -13.56
C ILE A 189 -2.23 -18.21 -12.91
N SER A 190 -2.32 -18.05 -11.59
CA SER A 190 -1.14 -17.71 -10.82
C SER A 190 -0.23 -18.91 -10.99
N GLU A 191 0.76 -18.81 -11.88
CA GLU A 191 2.00 -19.54 -11.65
C GLU A 191 2.38 -19.15 -10.23
N MET A 192 2.16 -20.05 -9.28
CA MET A 192 2.92 -20.00 -8.06
C MET A 192 4.37 -19.99 -8.57
N SER A 193 5.01 -18.82 -8.54
CA SER A 193 6.42 -18.81 -8.20
C SER A 193 6.45 -19.41 -6.81
N GLU A 194 6.44 -20.74 -6.79
CA GLU A 194 7.01 -21.49 -5.72
C GLU A 194 8.34 -20.78 -5.50
N VAL A 195 8.49 -20.13 -4.35
CA VAL A 195 9.82 -19.87 -3.81
C VAL A 195 10.35 -21.25 -3.40
N ALA A 196 10.44 -22.15 -4.39
CA ALA A 196 11.23 -23.33 -4.32
C ALA A 196 12.61 -22.73 -4.12
N VAL A 197 13.19 -22.97 -2.96
CA VAL A 197 14.60 -22.71 -2.72
C VAL A 197 15.34 -23.47 -3.82
N VAL A 198 15.64 -22.77 -4.92
CA VAL A 198 16.22 -23.42 -6.08
C VAL A 198 17.70 -23.56 -5.79
N VAL A 199 18.16 -24.79 -5.80
CA VAL A 199 19.56 -25.12 -5.61
C VAL A 199 20.25 -24.77 -6.92
N ASN A 200 20.99 -23.68 -6.93
CA ASN A 200 21.85 -23.37 -8.05
C ASN A 200 23.11 -24.24 -7.93
N THR A 201 23.20 -25.26 -8.77
CA THR A 201 24.40 -26.11 -8.88
C THR A 201 25.54 -25.41 -9.64
N GLY A 202 25.29 -24.20 -10.14
CA GLY A 202 26.14 -23.40 -11.02
C GLY A 202 25.92 -23.71 -12.51
N PHE A 203 25.08 -24.67 -12.86
CA PHE A 203 24.74 -24.97 -14.27
C PHE A 203 23.24 -25.14 -14.49
N GLN A 204 22.53 -25.65 -13.48
CA GLN A 204 21.08 -25.82 -13.50
C GLN A 204 20.47 -25.41 -12.15
N THR A 205 19.32 -24.77 -12.22
CA THR A 205 18.50 -24.38 -11.09
C THR A 205 17.47 -25.50 -10.87
N ILE A 206 17.73 -26.39 -9.90
CA ILE A 206 16.84 -27.51 -9.56
C ILE A 206 16.15 -27.26 -8.21
N SER A 207 14.88 -27.62 -8.08
CA SER A 207 14.16 -27.46 -6.82
C SER A 207 14.81 -28.29 -5.70
N LYS A 208 14.78 -27.80 -4.45
CA LYS A 208 15.35 -28.46 -3.27
C LYS A 208 15.01 -29.96 -3.17
N GLU A 209 13.82 -30.33 -3.58
CA GLU A 209 13.28 -31.70 -3.56
C GLU A 209 13.90 -32.61 -4.63
N ARG A 210 14.37 -32.04 -5.74
CA ARG A 210 15.00 -32.75 -6.86
C ARG A 210 16.52 -32.78 -6.77
N ALA A 211 17.11 -31.98 -5.89
CA ALA A 211 18.55 -31.97 -5.65
C ALA A 211 18.96 -33.21 -4.83
N THR A 212 19.65 -34.15 -5.49
CA THR A 212 20.25 -35.31 -4.82
C THR A 212 21.53 -34.90 -4.11
N GLY A 213 21.62 -35.19 -2.81
CA GLY A 213 22.81 -34.90 -1.99
C GLY A 213 22.57 -33.80 -0.96
N ALA A 214 23.62 -33.48 -0.21
CA ALA A 214 23.60 -32.53 0.89
C ALA A 214 24.09 -31.17 0.44
N PHE A 215 23.21 -30.18 0.55
CA PHE A 215 23.52 -28.79 0.24
C PHE A 215 22.90 -27.87 1.28
N SER A 216 23.28 -26.59 1.25
CA SER A 216 22.61 -25.54 2.02
C SER A 216 22.51 -24.28 1.19
N VAL A 217 21.32 -23.72 1.12
CA VAL A 217 21.07 -22.45 0.45
C VAL A 217 20.94 -21.39 1.53
N ILE A 218 21.67 -20.29 1.33
CA ILE A 218 21.66 -19.12 2.18
C ILE A 218 20.99 -18.02 1.37
N GLU A 219 19.82 -17.61 1.84
CA GLU A 219 18.99 -16.59 1.19
C GLU A 219 19.45 -15.18 1.57
N LYS A 220 19.02 -14.20 0.78
CA LYS A 220 19.39 -12.78 0.92
C LYS A 220 19.26 -12.27 2.34
N ASP A 221 18.16 -12.56 3.02
CA ASP A 221 17.89 -12.05 4.37
C ASP A 221 18.93 -12.52 5.40
N GLN A 222 19.50 -13.71 5.21
CA GLN A 222 20.58 -14.23 6.05
C GLN A 222 21.96 -13.62 5.70
N LEU A 223 22.06 -13.02 4.51
CA LEU A 223 23.23 -12.30 4.00
C LEU A 223 23.15 -10.79 4.28
N GLU A 224 22.06 -10.24 4.81
CA GLU A 224 21.95 -8.81 5.15
C GLU A 224 22.65 -8.47 6.49
N LYS A 225 23.96 -8.70 6.57
CA LYS A 225 24.79 -8.26 7.70
C LYS A 225 25.66 -7.06 7.29
N PRO A 226 25.90 -6.07 8.17
CA PRO A 226 26.75 -4.92 7.89
C PRO A 226 28.23 -5.32 7.89
N THR A 227 28.64 -6.11 6.91
CA THR A 227 30.03 -6.50 6.66
C THR A 227 30.44 -6.10 5.26
N THR A 228 31.72 -5.79 5.09
CA THR A 228 32.33 -5.40 3.82
C THR A 228 32.71 -6.58 2.94
N ASN A 229 32.72 -7.81 3.49
CA ASN A 229 33.08 -9.03 2.77
C ASN A 229 31.96 -10.08 2.89
N ILE A 230 31.60 -10.70 1.76
CA ILE A 230 30.61 -11.79 1.68
C ILE A 230 31.03 -12.99 2.53
N ALA A 231 32.33 -13.29 2.60
CA ALA A 231 32.80 -14.44 3.35
C ALA A 231 32.51 -14.33 4.85
N GLN A 232 32.65 -13.13 5.42
CA GLN A 232 32.29 -12.90 6.83
C GLN A 232 30.78 -13.15 7.08
N ARG A 233 29.93 -12.93 6.08
CA ARG A 233 28.49 -13.20 6.18
C ARG A 233 28.19 -14.70 6.22
N LEU A 234 29.01 -15.51 5.56
CA LEU A 234 28.87 -16.96 5.46
C LEU A 234 29.40 -17.72 6.69
N ILE A 235 30.20 -17.08 7.55
CA ILE A 235 30.70 -17.71 8.78
C ILE A 235 29.52 -17.95 9.73
N GLY A 236 29.26 -19.22 10.05
CA GLY A 236 28.26 -19.63 11.03
C GLY A 236 26.79 -19.58 10.54
N THR A 237 26.54 -19.40 9.24
CA THR A 237 25.16 -19.39 8.70
C THR A 237 24.61 -20.78 8.42
N THR A 238 25.47 -21.78 8.22
CA THR A 238 25.03 -23.14 7.90
C THR A 238 25.83 -24.19 8.68
N ALA A 239 25.14 -25.24 9.12
CA ALA A 239 25.79 -26.34 9.83
C ALA A 239 26.76 -27.10 8.91
N GLY A 240 27.94 -27.46 9.41
CA GLY A 240 28.94 -28.23 8.67
C GLY A 240 29.82 -27.42 7.71
N VAL A 241 29.74 -26.10 7.74
CA VAL A 241 30.68 -25.18 7.08
C VAL A 241 31.45 -24.42 8.16
N GLN A 242 32.77 -24.55 8.16
CA GLN A 242 33.67 -23.81 9.04
C GLN A 242 34.35 -22.73 8.22
N GLY A 243 34.16 -21.46 8.60
CA GLY A 243 34.85 -20.33 7.99
C GLY A 243 35.73 -19.64 9.02
N LYS A 244 36.98 -19.35 8.67
CA LYS A 244 37.92 -18.55 9.47
C LYS A 244 38.65 -17.56 8.59
N LEU A 245 39.16 -16.49 9.17
CA LEU A 245 40.07 -15.58 8.48
C LEU A 245 41.50 -16.04 8.75
N ASP A 246 42.36 -16.02 7.74
CA ASP A 246 43.80 -16.17 7.95
C ASP A 246 44.42 -14.89 8.53
N VAL A 247 45.74 -14.91 8.72
CA VAL A 247 46.50 -13.79 9.27
C VAL A 247 46.49 -12.55 8.37
N ASP A 248 46.23 -12.73 7.08
CA ASP A 248 46.15 -11.69 6.06
C ASP A 248 44.70 -11.21 5.84
N GLY A 249 43.74 -11.78 6.58
CA GLY A 249 42.32 -11.45 6.50
C GLY A 249 41.56 -12.17 5.38
N ASN A 250 42.17 -13.15 4.71
CA ASN A 250 41.51 -13.93 3.67
C ASN A 250 40.62 -15.02 4.29
N PRO A 251 39.39 -15.18 3.80
CA PRO A 251 38.48 -16.20 4.27
C PRO A 251 38.85 -17.60 3.78
N ILE A 252 39.12 -18.49 4.74
CA ILE A 252 39.31 -19.92 4.55
C ILE A 252 38.05 -20.65 4.97
N PHE A 253 37.42 -21.35 4.03
CA PHE A 253 36.29 -22.24 4.30
C PHE A 253 36.70 -23.71 4.25
N ALA A 254 36.10 -24.51 5.12
CA ALA A 254 36.15 -25.97 5.10
C ALA A 254 34.73 -26.53 5.25
N ILE A 255 34.35 -27.42 4.34
CA ILE A 255 33.03 -28.06 4.32
C ILE A 255 33.19 -29.50 4.80
N ARG A 256 32.51 -29.86 5.89
CA ARG A 256 32.59 -31.18 6.55
C ARG A 256 33.99 -31.60 7.05
N GLY A 257 34.85 -30.63 7.37
CA GLY A 257 36.17 -30.87 7.95
C GLY A 257 37.28 -30.93 6.90
N GLN A 258 38.46 -31.41 7.29
CA GLN A 258 39.63 -31.48 6.41
C GLN A 258 39.68 -32.84 5.69
N SER A 259 39.51 -32.83 4.37
CA SER A 259 39.54 -34.05 3.54
C SER A 259 40.96 -34.53 3.20
N SER A 260 42.00 -33.72 3.47
CA SER A 260 43.39 -34.07 3.14
C SER A 260 44.41 -33.39 4.06
N LEU A 261 45.46 -34.13 4.43
CA LEU A 261 46.60 -33.63 5.21
C LEU A 261 47.61 -32.83 4.35
N TYR A 262 47.59 -32.99 3.02
CA TYR A 262 48.62 -32.45 2.11
C TYR A 262 48.10 -31.79 0.81
N ALA A 263 46.79 -31.82 0.53
CA ALA A 263 46.20 -31.24 -0.68
C ALA A 263 45.49 -29.89 -0.41
N GLN A 264 45.18 -29.14 -1.46
CA GLN A 264 44.41 -27.89 -1.40
C GLN A 264 43.08 -28.12 -0.66
N GLN A 265 42.91 -27.50 0.51
CA GLN A 265 41.81 -27.79 1.45
C GLN A 265 40.56 -26.91 1.24
N GLN A 266 40.64 -25.93 0.34
CA GLN A 266 39.55 -24.98 0.11
C GLN A 266 38.50 -25.55 -0.86
N PRO A 267 37.21 -25.23 -0.66
CA PRO A 267 36.16 -25.55 -1.61
C PRO A 267 36.32 -24.74 -2.91
N LEU A 268 35.77 -25.27 -4.00
CA LEU A 268 35.68 -24.53 -5.26
C LEU A 268 34.64 -23.41 -5.13
N ILE A 269 34.99 -22.19 -5.56
CA ILE A 269 34.05 -21.06 -5.62
C ILE A 269 33.57 -20.92 -7.07
N VAL A 270 32.27 -20.78 -7.23
CA VAL A 270 31.59 -20.59 -8.51
C VAL A 270 30.73 -19.34 -8.42
N VAL A 271 30.87 -18.42 -9.36
CA VAL A 271 30.06 -17.21 -9.44
C VAL A 271 29.28 -17.25 -10.75
N ASP A 272 27.96 -17.21 -10.67
CA ASP A 272 27.05 -17.26 -11.84
C ASP A 272 27.38 -18.39 -12.83
N GLY A 273 27.82 -19.52 -12.30
CA GLY A 273 28.19 -20.71 -13.08
C GLY A 273 29.60 -20.75 -13.63
N PHE A 274 30.45 -19.77 -13.29
CA PHE A 274 31.86 -19.77 -13.67
C PHE A 274 32.76 -20.05 -12.46
N PRO A 275 33.65 -21.06 -12.54
CA PRO A 275 34.57 -21.36 -11.45
C PRO A 275 35.64 -20.27 -11.38
N VAL A 276 35.71 -19.56 -10.26
CA VAL A 276 36.72 -18.53 -10.03
C VAL A 276 37.91 -19.12 -9.28
N GLN A 277 39.11 -18.87 -9.80
CA GLN A 277 40.36 -19.20 -9.13
C GLN A 277 40.79 -17.96 -8.33
N GLY A 278 40.13 -17.71 -7.19
CA GLY A 278 40.38 -16.49 -6.44
C GLY A 278 39.45 -16.25 -5.25
N ASP A 279 39.90 -15.35 -4.38
CA ASP A 279 39.36 -15.03 -3.08
C ASP A 279 38.01 -14.28 -3.13
N PHE A 280 37.17 -14.50 -2.10
CA PHE A 280 35.86 -13.89 -1.89
C PHE A 280 35.90 -12.35 -1.79
N THR A 281 37.09 -11.77 -1.63
CA THR A 281 37.32 -10.32 -1.58
C THR A 281 36.96 -9.59 -2.86
N SER A 282 36.93 -10.29 -4.00
CA SER A 282 36.55 -9.72 -5.30
C SER A 282 35.02 -9.60 -5.51
N ILE A 283 34.21 -10.16 -4.60
CA ILE A 283 32.75 -10.25 -4.75
C ILE A 283 32.10 -9.22 -3.83
N ASN A 284 31.42 -8.26 -4.43
CA ASN A 284 30.64 -7.28 -3.69
C ASN A 284 29.42 -7.97 -3.03
N PRO A 285 29.31 -7.95 -1.70
CA PRO A 285 28.23 -8.64 -1.01
C PRO A 285 26.84 -8.05 -1.30
N ASN A 286 26.75 -6.81 -1.79
CA ASN A 286 25.49 -6.19 -2.18
C ASN A 286 24.93 -6.73 -3.49
N ASP A 287 25.79 -7.32 -4.33
CA ASP A 287 25.41 -7.87 -5.63
C ASP A 287 25.04 -9.35 -5.52
N VAL A 288 25.18 -9.97 -4.35
CA VAL A 288 24.82 -11.37 -4.12
C VAL A 288 23.32 -11.51 -3.85
N GLU A 289 22.67 -12.42 -4.57
CA GLU A 289 21.26 -12.77 -4.39
C GLU A 289 21.11 -14.01 -3.49
N THR A 290 21.81 -15.09 -3.82
CA THR A 290 21.82 -16.34 -3.04
C THR A 290 23.19 -16.99 -3.03
N VAL A 291 23.49 -17.72 -1.96
CA VAL A 291 24.69 -18.57 -1.88
C VAL A 291 24.27 -20.02 -1.62
N THR A 292 24.64 -20.91 -2.53
CA THR A 292 24.39 -22.35 -2.43
C THR A 292 25.69 -23.08 -2.13
N ILE A 293 25.73 -23.82 -1.04
CA ILE A 293 26.89 -24.61 -0.62
C ILE A 293 26.58 -26.09 -0.86
N LEU A 294 27.32 -26.71 -1.79
CA LEU A 294 27.25 -28.12 -2.13
C LEU A 294 28.26 -28.88 -1.26
N LYS A 295 27.78 -29.77 -0.37
CA LYS A 295 28.60 -30.37 0.71
C LYS A 295 29.04 -31.80 0.45
N ASP A 296 28.53 -32.44 -0.60
CA ASP A 296 28.90 -33.80 -0.95
C ASP A 296 29.17 -33.98 -2.45
N ALA A 297 29.78 -35.12 -2.77
CA ALA A 297 30.16 -35.48 -4.12
C ALA A 297 28.96 -35.64 -5.06
N ALA A 298 27.77 -36.00 -4.53
CA ALA A 298 26.56 -36.15 -5.32
C ALA A 298 26.06 -34.77 -5.79
N ALA A 299 25.91 -33.83 -4.87
CA ALA A 299 25.45 -32.47 -5.15
C ALA A 299 26.46 -31.69 -6.00
N ALA A 300 27.76 -31.96 -5.83
CA ALA A 300 28.84 -31.26 -6.52
C ALA A 300 29.48 -32.04 -7.68
N SER A 301 28.86 -33.12 -8.12
CA SER A 301 29.37 -34.04 -9.16
C SER A 301 29.69 -33.35 -10.49
N ILE A 302 28.95 -32.29 -10.81
CA ILE A 302 29.10 -31.46 -12.03
C ILE A 302 30.51 -30.83 -12.11
N TRP A 303 31.15 -30.57 -10.97
CA TRP A 303 32.44 -29.87 -10.88
C TRP A 303 33.66 -30.82 -10.87
N GLY A 304 33.44 -32.13 -10.99
CA GLY A 304 34.49 -33.14 -11.14
C GLY A 304 35.47 -33.19 -9.96
N ALA A 305 36.75 -33.48 -10.23
CA ALA A 305 37.77 -33.64 -9.18
C ALA A 305 37.96 -32.41 -8.27
N ARG A 306 37.53 -31.22 -8.71
CA ARG A 306 37.66 -29.96 -7.98
C ARG A 306 36.58 -29.78 -6.90
N SER A 307 35.54 -30.62 -6.86
CA SER A 307 34.52 -30.60 -5.81
C SER A 307 34.81 -31.52 -4.63
N ALA A 308 36.00 -32.12 -4.57
CA ALA A 308 36.40 -33.02 -3.48
C ALA A 308 36.26 -32.40 -2.07
N ASN A 309 36.36 -31.07 -1.96
CA ASN A 309 36.19 -30.33 -0.70
C ASN A 309 34.87 -29.53 -0.63
N GLY A 310 33.91 -29.84 -1.51
CA GLY A 310 32.67 -29.10 -1.68
C GLY A 310 32.80 -27.88 -2.60
N VAL A 311 31.65 -27.26 -2.89
CA VAL A 311 31.54 -26.14 -3.84
C VAL A 311 30.65 -25.06 -3.24
N ILE A 312 31.06 -23.80 -3.35
CA ILE A 312 30.29 -22.64 -2.95
C ILE A 312 29.88 -21.91 -4.23
N VAL A 313 28.58 -21.97 -4.54
CA VAL A 313 27.98 -21.32 -5.69
C VAL A 313 27.34 -20.01 -5.25
N ILE A 314 27.75 -18.91 -5.86
CA ILE A 314 27.25 -17.57 -5.61
C ILE A 314 26.44 -17.17 -6.83
N THR A 315 25.19 -16.78 -6.61
CA THR A 315 24.32 -16.22 -7.65
C THR A 315 24.19 -14.73 -7.40
N THR A 316 24.51 -13.91 -8.41
CA THR A 316 24.38 -12.46 -8.32
C THR A 316 22.98 -12.00 -8.68
N LYS A 317 22.61 -10.81 -8.20
CA LYS A 317 21.35 -10.15 -8.52
C LYS A 317 21.35 -9.84 -10.01
N SER A 318 20.50 -10.53 -10.74
CA SER A 318 20.23 -10.17 -12.13
C SER A 318 19.68 -8.74 -12.17
N ALA A 319 20.16 -7.90 -13.10
CA ALA A 319 19.52 -6.62 -13.38
C ALA A 319 18.06 -6.91 -13.76
N LYS A 320 17.14 -6.65 -12.83
CA LYS A 320 15.70 -6.77 -13.08
C LYS A 320 15.43 -5.93 -14.31
N LYS A 321 15.02 -6.57 -15.41
CA LYS A 321 14.52 -5.86 -16.60
C LYS A 321 13.47 -4.88 -16.07
N ALA A 322 13.80 -3.59 -16.13
CA ALA A 322 12.92 -2.52 -15.68
C ALA A 322 11.57 -2.67 -16.43
N PRO A 323 10.45 -2.37 -15.75
CA PRO A 323 9.10 -2.59 -16.28
C PRO A 323 8.87 -1.91 -17.64
#